data_AF-A0A668RM13-F1
#
_entry.id   AF-A0A668RM13-F1
#
_cell.length_a   1.000
_cell.length_b   1.000
_cell.length_c   1.000
_cell.angle_alpha   90.00
_cell.angle_beta   90.00
_cell.angle_gamma   90.00
#
_symmetry.space_group_name_H-M   'P 1'
#
loop_
_entity.id
_entity.type
_entity.pdbx_description
1 polymer ?
#
loop_
_entity_poly.entity_id
_entity_poly.type
_entity_poly.pdbx_seq_one_letter_code
_entity_poly.pdbx_strand_id
1 'polypeptide(L)'
;MAFRILSRVCTLSHGLKSSQTAFSALSSAGSLKVEHDRHNQRFTVTAGSSTADNECAVLKYRFTGEKEVDLMSTFVPETYRGHGVAALLSRAALDFVVEENLKAHVSCWYIKKYMKEQPQQKYKDFVIT
;
A
#
# COMPACT_ATOMS: atom_id res chain seq x y z
N MET A 1 23.14 -70.21 -21.88
CA MET A 1 22.08 -69.48 -22.59
C MET A 1 22.34 -67.98 -22.47
N ALA A 2 22.03 -67.23 -23.53
CA ALA A 2 22.78 -66.09 -24.05
C ALA A 2 22.72 -64.74 -23.30
N PHE A 3 23.75 -63.94 -23.59
CA PHE A 3 23.94 -62.49 -23.36
C PHE A 3 22.93 -61.60 -24.10
N ARG A 4 22.69 -60.38 -23.57
CA ARG A 4 22.85 -59.04 -24.21
C ARG A 4 22.26 -57.94 -23.29
N ILE A 5 23.01 -57.05 -22.64
CA ILE A 5 23.81 -55.89 -23.11
C ILE A 5 22.95 -54.65 -23.46
N LEU A 6 23.18 -53.58 -22.67
CA LEU A 6 23.08 -52.12 -22.95
C LEU A 6 21.66 -51.54 -23.13
N SER A 7 21.31 -50.32 -22.72
CA SER A 7 22.12 -49.13 -22.44
C SER A 7 21.22 -47.97 -21.97
N ARG A 8 21.87 -46.94 -21.39
CA ARG A 8 21.50 -45.52 -21.35
C ARG A 8 20.56 -45.04 -20.22
N VAL A 9 21.24 -44.64 -19.15
CA VAL A 9 21.00 -43.44 -18.35
C VAL A 9 20.27 -42.31 -19.10
N CYS A 10 19.23 -41.77 -18.48
CA CYS A 10 18.68 -40.45 -18.81
C CYS A 10 18.54 -39.63 -17.52
N THR A 11 18.85 -38.35 -17.68
CA THR A 11 19.35 -37.40 -16.70
C THR A 11 18.30 -36.82 -15.75
N LEU A 12 18.77 -36.48 -14.56
CA LEU A 12 18.15 -35.63 -13.55
C LEU A 12 17.56 -34.35 -14.16
N SER A 13 16.31 -34.01 -13.86
CA SER A 13 15.86 -32.61 -13.85
C SER A 13 14.73 -32.42 -12.84
N HIS A 14 15.03 -31.57 -11.85
CA HIS A 14 14.12 -30.95 -10.91
C HIS A 14 13.03 -30.16 -11.64
N GLY A 15 11.85 -30.04 -11.04
CA GLY A 15 10.89 -28.99 -11.40
C GLY A 15 9.53 -29.18 -10.77
N LEU A 16 9.28 -28.47 -9.68
CA LEU A 16 8.03 -28.48 -8.93
C LEU A 16 6.82 -28.00 -9.75
N LYS A 17 5.70 -28.66 -9.45
CA LYS A 17 4.32 -28.14 -9.33
C LYS A 17 4.12 -26.65 -9.64
N SER A 18 3.14 -26.33 -10.48
CA SER A 18 1.80 -26.00 -10.01
C SER A 18 0.95 -25.43 -11.16
N SER A 19 -0.32 -25.82 -11.13
CA SER A 19 -1.33 -25.72 -12.17
C SER A 19 -1.63 -24.29 -12.61
N GLN A 20 -1.71 -24.10 -13.92
CA GLN A 20 -2.23 -22.90 -14.56
C GLN A 20 -3.76 -22.98 -14.62
N THR A 21 -4.44 -22.03 -13.99
CA THR A 21 -5.78 -21.58 -14.41
C THR A 21 -5.71 -20.07 -14.58
N ALA A 22 -5.62 -19.66 -15.84
CA ALA A 22 -5.60 -18.29 -16.28
C ALA A 22 -6.95 -17.62 -16.01
N PHE A 23 -6.96 -16.60 -15.15
CA PHE A 23 -7.94 -15.52 -15.22
C PHE A 23 -7.22 -14.28 -15.73
N SER A 24 -7.16 -14.16 -17.05
CA SER A 24 -6.74 -12.94 -17.72
C SER A 24 -7.89 -11.93 -17.65
N ALA A 25 -7.90 -11.10 -16.60
CA ALA A 25 -8.59 -9.83 -16.63
C ALA A 25 -7.56 -8.75 -16.92
N LEU A 26 -7.40 -8.40 -18.20
CA LEU A 26 -6.72 -7.18 -18.60
C LEU A 26 -7.51 -5.99 -18.05
N SER A 27 -6.94 -5.30 -17.08
CA SER A 27 -7.25 -3.90 -16.79
C SER A 27 -5.92 -3.20 -16.64
N SER A 28 -5.40 -2.71 -17.77
CA SER A 28 -4.29 -1.75 -17.79
C SER A 28 -4.82 -0.41 -17.29
N ALA A 29 -5.07 -0.32 -15.99
CA ALA A 29 -5.33 0.90 -15.26
C ALA A 29 -4.17 1.01 -14.25
N GLY A 30 -3.35 2.05 -14.38
CA GLY A 30 -2.21 2.26 -13.50
C GLY A 30 -2.65 2.15 -12.04
N SER A 31 -2.18 1.12 -11.33
CA SER A 31 -2.51 0.93 -9.92
C SER A 31 -1.76 1.98 -9.12
N LEU A 32 -2.44 3.08 -8.77
CA LEU A 32 -1.87 4.08 -7.85
C LEU A 32 -1.53 3.39 -6.54
N LYS A 33 -0.24 3.27 -6.25
CA LYS A 33 0.27 2.60 -5.05
C LYS A 33 0.65 3.64 -4.00
N VAL A 34 0.24 3.40 -2.75
CA VAL A 34 0.77 4.14 -1.61
C VAL A 34 2.12 3.56 -1.21
N GLU A 35 3.12 4.42 -1.12
CA GLU A 35 4.38 4.12 -0.45
C GLU A 35 4.35 4.70 0.97
N HIS A 36 4.78 3.92 1.95
CA HIS A 36 4.91 4.37 3.33
C HIS A 36 6.39 4.55 3.68
N ASP A 37 6.81 5.80 3.77
CA ASP A 37 8.15 6.21 4.15
C ASP A 37 8.17 6.52 5.66
N ARG A 38 8.43 5.47 6.45
CA ARG A 38 8.47 5.57 7.93
C ARG A 38 9.54 6.51 8.44
N HIS A 39 10.68 6.61 7.74
CA HIS A 39 11.79 7.46 8.15
C HIS A 39 11.39 8.94 8.07
N ASN A 40 10.74 9.33 6.97
CA ASN A 40 10.26 10.70 6.78
C ASN A 40 8.81 10.91 7.27
N GLN A 41 8.23 9.91 7.94
CA GLN A 41 6.90 9.95 8.54
C GLN A 41 5.82 10.42 7.55
N ARG A 42 5.80 9.81 6.37
CA ARG A 42 4.89 10.20 5.29
C ARG A 42 4.39 9.03 4.46
N PHE A 43 3.23 9.22 3.87
CA PHE A 43 2.67 8.35 2.85
C PHE A 43 2.65 9.12 1.53
N THR A 44 3.06 8.48 0.43
CA THR A 44 3.14 9.12 -0.88
C THR A 44 2.45 8.28 -1.95
N VAL A 45 1.94 8.95 -2.99
CA VAL A 45 1.45 8.32 -4.21
C VAL A 45 2.09 9.02 -5.39
N THR A 46 2.62 8.23 -6.31
CA THR A 46 3.27 8.68 -7.54
C THR A 46 2.60 7.98 -8.73
N ALA A 47 2.21 8.74 -9.76
CA ALA A 47 1.77 8.17 -11.04
C ALA A 47 2.98 7.56 -11.76
N GLY A 48 2.83 6.36 -12.31
CA GLY A 48 3.94 5.63 -12.92
C GLY A 48 4.56 6.34 -14.12
N SER A 49 5.88 6.17 -14.25
CA SER A 49 6.79 6.58 -15.34
C SER A 49 7.49 7.94 -15.16
N SER A 50 8.69 7.86 -14.59
CA SER A 50 9.89 8.68 -14.86
C SER A 50 9.72 9.87 -15.80
N THR A 51 9.78 11.09 -15.28
CA THR A 51 10.90 12.04 -15.44
C THR A 51 10.56 13.40 -14.81
N ALA A 52 11.38 13.82 -13.84
CA ALA A 52 11.63 15.22 -13.48
C ALA A 52 10.58 16.06 -12.71
N ASP A 53 9.34 15.65 -12.52
CA ASP A 53 8.39 16.37 -11.65
C ASP A 53 8.24 15.71 -10.27
N ASN A 54 8.64 16.44 -9.22
CA ASN A 54 8.49 16.07 -7.79
C ASN A 54 7.02 16.16 -7.31
N GLU A 55 6.05 16.04 -8.21
CA GLU A 55 4.65 16.22 -7.89
C GLU A 55 4.07 14.89 -7.40
N CYS A 56 4.31 14.59 -6.12
CA CYS A 56 3.72 13.45 -5.43
C CYS A 56 2.58 13.94 -4.53
N ALA A 57 1.49 13.17 -4.47
CA ALA A 57 0.55 13.35 -3.38
C ALA A 57 1.17 12.83 -2.08
N VAL A 58 0.99 13.55 -0.98
CA VAL A 58 1.64 13.23 0.30
C VAL A 58 0.70 13.43 1.48
N LEU A 59 0.76 12.51 2.45
CA LEU A 59 0.19 12.67 3.78
C LEU A 59 1.33 12.61 4.79
N LYS A 60 1.41 13.58 5.70
CA LYS A 60 2.44 13.66 6.74
C LYS A 60 1.84 13.34 8.10
N TYR A 61 2.60 12.60 8.90
CA TYR A 61 2.31 12.35 10.30
C TYR A 61 3.57 12.60 11.15
N ARG A 62 3.41 12.51 12.46
CA ARG A 62 4.48 12.63 13.44
C ARG A 62 4.17 11.76 14.65
N PHE A 63 5.18 11.19 15.31
CA PHE A 63 5.00 10.62 16.64
C PHE A 63 4.92 11.72 17.70
N THR A 64 3.88 11.68 18.53
CA THR A 64 3.68 12.58 19.69
C THR A 64 4.01 11.89 21.02
N GLY A 65 4.19 10.57 20.99
CA GLY A 65 4.60 9.73 22.11
C GLY A 65 5.05 8.36 21.60
N GLU A 66 5.34 7.43 22.53
CA GLU A 66 5.86 6.09 22.17
C GLU A 66 4.87 5.28 21.31
N LYS A 67 3.56 5.42 21.58
CA LYS A 67 2.49 4.75 20.84
C LYS A 67 1.43 5.72 20.34
N GLU A 68 1.82 6.96 20.09
CA GLU A 68 0.91 8.02 19.70
C GLU A 68 1.43 8.77 18.48
N VAL A 69 0.54 9.04 17.55
CA VAL A 69 0.83 9.81 16.33
C VAL A 69 -0.18 10.93 16.12
N ASP A 70 0.24 11.98 15.43
CA ASP A 70 -0.62 13.02 14.89
C ASP A 70 -0.64 12.94 13.36
N LEU A 71 -1.81 12.73 12.77
CA LEU A 71 -2.03 12.76 11.33
C LEU A 71 -2.28 14.21 10.89
N MET A 72 -1.21 14.87 10.41
CA MET A 72 -1.13 16.32 10.34
C MET A 72 -1.73 16.94 9.09
N SER A 73 -1.33 16.47 7.91
CA SER A 73 -1.68 17.13 6.65
C SER A 73 -1.72 16.17 5.48
N THR A 74 -2.52 16.53 4.48
CA THR A 74 -2.59 15.85 3.19
C THR A 74 -2.50 16.90 2.09
N PHE A 75 -1.65 16.65 1.11
CA PHE A 75 -1.49 17.47 -0.08
C PHE A 75 -1.63 16.59 -1.32
N VAL A 76 -2.45 17.03 -2.27
CA VAL A 76 -2.67 16.34 -3.54
C VAL A 76 -2.47 17.37 -4.65
N PRO A 77 -1.42 17.20 -5.49
CA PRO A 77 -1.22 18.05 -6.67
C PRO A 77 -2.43 18.00 -7.59
N GLU A 78 -2.62 19.05 -8.39
CA GLU A 78 -3.81 19.20 -9.23
C GLU A 78 -4.02 18.01 -10.18
N THR A 79 -2.93 17.50 -10.75
CA THR A 79 -2.88 16.31 -11.63
C THR A 79 -3.48 15.05 -10.99
N TYR A 80 -3.54 14.96 -9.66
CA TYR A 80 -4.09 13.81 -8.93
C TYR A 80 -5.49 14.05 -8.34
N ARG A 81 -6.04 15.27 -8.46
CA ARG A 81 -7.37 15.60 -7.93
C ARG A 81 -8.44 14.89 -8.74
N GLY A 82 -9.59 14.62 -8.11
CA GLY A 82 -10.69 13.88 -8.75
C GLY A 82 -10.49 12.36 -8.82
N HIS A 83 -9.28 11.85 -8.53
CA HIS A 83 -8.96 10.42 -8.61
C HIS A 83 -8.98 9.68 -7.27
N GLY A 84 -9.50 10.30 -6.20
CA GLY A 84 -9.61 9.66 -4.88
C GLY A 84 -8.29 9.50 -4.11
N VAL A 85 -7.20 10.13 -4.57
CA VAL A 85 -5.85 9.96 -3.99
C VAL A 85 -5.78 10.38 -2.51
N ALA A 86 -6.46 11.46 -2.12
CA ALA A 86 -6.50 11.89 -0.73
C ALA A 86 -7.20 10.86 0.19
N ALA A 87 -8.26 10.22 -0.28
CA ALA A 87 -8.96 9.17 0.46
C ALA A 87 -8.08 7.91 0.59
N LEU A 88 -7.38 7.55 -0.48
CA LEU A 88 -6.44 6.43 -0.50
C LEU A 88 -5.26 6.65 0.46
N LEU A 89 -4.68 7.85 0.50
CA LEU A 89 -3.67 8.24 1.51
C LEU A 89 -4.25 8.19 2.94
N SER A 90 -5.45 8.74 3.15
CA SER A 90 -6.10 8.77 4.46
C SER A 90 -6.36 7.37 5.00
N ARG A 91 -6.83 6.46 4.13
CA ARG A 91 -7.03 5.05 4.46
C ARG A 91 -5.72 4.39 4.87
N ALA A 92 -4.66 4.55 4.07
CA ALA A 92 -3.35 3.95 4.38
C ALA A 92 -2.80 4.44 5.72
N ALA A 93 -2.94 5.73 6.02
CA ALA A 93 -2.49 6.29 7.30
C ALA A 93 -3.30 5.76 8.49
N LEU A 94 -4.61 5.62 8.36
CA LEU A 94 -5.48 5.07 9.41
C LEU A 94 -5.29 3.55 9.58
N ASP A 95 -5.07 2.81 8.49
CA ASP A 95 -4.76 1.39 8.54
C ASP A 95 -3.43 1.15 9.27
N PHE A 96 -2.39 1.96 8.98
CA PHE A 96 -1.12 1.93 9.73
C PHE A 96 -1.31 2.13 11.24
N VAL A 97 -2.18 3.05 11.66
CA VAL A 97 -2.48 3.28 13.09
C VAL A 97 -3.06 2.03 13.74
N VAL A 98 -3.97 1.34 13.05
CA VAL A 98 -4.59 0.11 13.56
C VAL A 98 -3.60 -1.05 13.58
N GLU A 99 -2.87 -1.25 12.47
CA GLU A 99 -1.92 -2.36 12.30
C GLU A 99 -0.79 -2.34 13.32
N GLU A 100 -0.29 -1.15 13.66
CA GLU A 100 0.78 -0.98 14.64
C GLU A 100 0.26 -0.76 16.07
N ASN A 101 -1.07 -0.84 16.27
CA ASN A 101 -1.73 -0.60 17.55
C ASN A 101 -1.31 0.75 18.19
N LEU A 102 -1.32 1.81 17.38
CA LEU A 102 -1.03 3.18 17.77
C LEU A 102 -2.31 3.92 18.10
N LYS A 103 -2.22 4.94 18.95
CA LYS A 103 -3.27 5.93 19.10
C LYS A 103 -3.00 7.14 18.21
N ALA A 104 -4.05 7.73 17.66
CA ALA A 104 -3.94 8.82 16.69
C ALA A 104 -4.70 10.06 17.15
N HIS A 105 -4.01 11.19 17.21
CA HIS A 105 -4.62 12.50 17.03
C HIS A 105 -4.77 12.76 15.53
N VAL A 106 -5.87 13.39 15.13
CA VAL A 106 -6.11 13.76 13.74
C VAL A 106 -6.16 15.27 13.66
N SER A 107 -5.06 15.93 13.36
CA SER A 107 -5.05 17.38 13.12
C SER A 107 -5.53 17.75 11.71
N CYS A 108 -5.34 16.87 10.73
CA CYS A 108 -5.73 17.10 9.35
C CYS A 108 -7.26 17.19 9.18
N TRP A 109 -7.73 18.34 8.68
CA TRP A 109 -9.16 18.55 8.39
C TRP A 109 -9.73 17.55 7.39
N TYR A 110 -8.93 17.16 6.38
CA TYR A 110 -9.38 16.23 5.34
C TYR A 110 -9.59 14.82 5.90
N ILE A 111 -8.69 14.34 6.76
CA ILE A 111 -8.82 13.02 7.39
C ILE A 111 -10.05 13.01 8.31
N LYS A 112 -10.29 14.09 9.08
CA LYS A 112 -11.54 14.24 9.85
C LYS A 112 -12.77 14.16 8.95
N LYS A 113 -12.74 14.82 7.79
CA LYS A 113 -13.82 14.76 6.79
C LYS A 113 -14.00 13.33 6.27
N TYR A 114 -12.91 12.68 5.85
CA TYR A 114 -12.90 11.29 5.37
C TYR A 114 -13.52 10.32 6.38
N MET A 115 -13.16 10.43 7.67
CA MET A 115 -13.75 9.60 8.72
C MET A 115 -15.25 9.83 8.94
N LYS A 116 -15.75 11.05 8.69
CA LYS A 116 -17.18 11.36 8.76
C LYS A 116 -17.94 10.81 7.56
N GLU A 117 -17.36 10.89 6.37
CA GLU A 117 -17.96 10.43 5.12
C GLU A 117 -17.89 8.90 4.97
N GLN A 118 -16.85 8.27 5.55
CA GLN A 118 -16.65 6.82 5.55
C GLN A 118 -16.41 6.30 6.98
N PRO A 119 -17.46 6.27 7.82
CA PRO A 119 -17.31 5.87 9.21
C PRO A 119 -16.98 4.37 9.30
N GLN A 120 -15.78 4.06 9.77
CA GLN A 120 -15.38 2.69 10.08
C GLN A 120 -15.11 2.55 11.58
N GLN A 121 -15.76 1.56 12.19
CA GLN A 121 -15.67 1.36 13.64
C GLN A 121 -14.23 1.09 14.09
N LYS A 122 -13.46 0.32 13.30
CA LYS A 122 -12.06 -0.01 13.58
C LYS A 122 -11.15 1.19 13.80
N TYR A 123 -11.46 2.37 13.25
CA TYR A 123 -10.63 3.56 13.46
C TYR A 123 -10.98 4.31 14.74
N LYS A 124 -12.25 4.26 15.17
CA LYS A 124 -12.73 5.04 16.31
C LYS A 124 -12.04 4.65 17.62
N ASP A 125 -11.71 3.37 17.77
CA ASP A 125 -11.07 2.85 18.99
C ASP A 125 -9.61 3.33 19.14
N PHE A 126 -9.00 3.83 18.05
CA PHE A 126 -7.62 4.29 18.03
C PHE A 126 -7.49 5.82 17.94
N VAL A 127 -8.55 6.55 17.60
CA VAL A 127 -8.49 8.02 17.55
C VAL A 127 -8.74 8.63 18.93
N ILE A 128 -7.77 9.41 19.40
CA ILE A 128 -7.88 10.22 20.63
C ILE A 128 -8.40 11.59 20.23
N THR A 129 -9.51 12.01 20.85
CA THR A 129 -10.14 13.32 20.63
C THR A 129 -9.56 14.37 21.58
#